data_AF-K9MX13-F1
#
_entry.id   AF-K9MX13-F1
#
_cell.length_a   1.000
_cell.length_b   1.000
_cell.length_c   1.000
_cell.angle_alpha   90.00
_cell.angle_beta   90.00
_cell.angle_gamma   90.00
#
_symmetry.space_group_name_H-M   'P 1'
#
loop_
_entity.id
_entity.type
_entity.pdbx_description
1 polymer ?
#
loop_
_entity_poly.entity_id
_entity_poly.type
_entity_poly.pdbx_seq_one_letter_code
_entity_poly.pdbx_strand_id
1 'polypeptide(L)'
;DVQPLKQGVRLNIATRYAIESLEIGASIACSGICLTIVERGSKQADTSWFAVEAWEEALRLTNLAQWTKGTSINLERSLRLGDEVGGHFVLGHIDGLAEIIDQKNEGDAVRFFLQIPTRFTSFIVNKGSIALNGTS
;
A
#
# COMPACT_ATOMS: atom_id res chain seq x y z
N ASP A 1 -5.30 2.97 -13.88
CA ASP A 1 -5.92 1.92 -14.73
C ASP A 1 -5.42 0.55 -14.28
N VAL A 2 -6.18 -0.51 -14.54
CA VAL A 2 -5.81 -1.90 -14.20
C VAL A 2 -5.82 -2.71 -15.48
N GLN A 3 -4.71 -3.36 -15.81
CA GLN A 3 -4.55 -4.16 -17.02
C GLN A 3 -4.18 -5.60 -16.63
N PRO A 4 -4.90 -6.63 -17.10
CA PRO A 4 -4.57 -8.01 -16.79
C PRO A 4 -3.28 -8.44 -17.49
N LEU A 5 -2.47 -9.22 -16.80
CA LEU A 5 -1.31 -9.95 -17.33
C LEU A 5 -1.51 -11.45 -17.12
N LYS A 6 -0.62 -12.27 -17.68
CA LYS A 6 -0.59 -13.70 -17.36
C LYS A 6 -0.16 -13.88 -15.89
N GLN A 7 -1.08 -14.34 -15.03
CA GLN A 7 -0.85 -14.53 -13.58
C GLN A 7 -0.45 -13.26 -12.82
N GLY A 8 -0.83 -12.10 -13.33
CA GLY A 8 -0.52 -10.82 -12.72
C GLY A 8 -1.44 -9.71 -13.21
N VAL A 9 -1.21 -8.51 -12.68
CA VAL A 9 -1.88 -7.29 -13.15
C VAL A 9 -0.86 -6.16 -13.21
N ARG A 10 -1.01 -5.30 -14.21
CA ARG A 10 -0.32 -4.02 -14.30
C ARG A 10 -1.24 -2.92 -13.80
N LEU A 11 -0.74 -2.10 -12.90
CA LEU A 11 -1.47 -0.98 -12.29
C LEU A 11 -0.81 0.33 -12.69
N ASN A 12 -1.58 1.22 -13.32
CA ASN A 12 -1.17 2.61 -13.52
C ASN A 12 -1.78 3.47 -12.41
N ILE A 13 -0.91 4.00 -11.55
CA ILE A 13 -1.27 4.76 -10.35
C ILE A 13 -0.95 6.23 -10.58
N ALA A 14 -1.97 7.09 -10.46
CA ALA A 14 -1.77 8.53 -10.46
C ALA A 14 -1.29 8.99 -9.08
N THR A 15 -0.36 9.95 -9.04
CA THR A 15 0.22 10.44 -7.80
C THR A 15 0.57 11.92 -7.90
N ARG A 16 0.73 12.54 -6.73
CA ARG A 16 1.27 13.90 -6.57
C ARG A 16 2.78 13.91 -6.31
N TYR A 17 3.42 12.75 -6.24
CA TYR A 17 4.87 12.71 -6.21
C TYR A 17 5.46 13.32 -7.48
N ALA A 18 6.54 14.08 -7.29
CA ALA A 18 7.31 14.63 -8.39
C ALA A 18 7.90 13.49 -9.24
N ILE A 19 7.85 13.62 -10.57
CA ILE A 19 8.24 12.55 -11.49
C ILE A 19 9.71 12.14 -11.30
N GLU A 20 10.55 13.07 -10.87
CA GLU A 20 11.97 12.89 -10.55
C GLU A 20 12.17 11.93 -9.38
N SER A 21 11.16 11.79 -8.50
CA SER A 21 11.22 10.88 -7.36
C SER A 21 10.68 9.48 -7.63
N LEU A 22 10.19 9.22 -8.84
CA LEU A 22 9.57 7.96 -9.25
C LEU A 22 10.51 7.14 -10.13
N GLU A 23 11.75 6.90 -9.71
CA GLU A 23 12.73 6.20 -10.54
C GLU A 23 12.28 4.78 -10.93
N ILE A 24 12.54 4.37 -12.18
CA ILE A 24 12.27 2.99 -12.62
C ILE A 24 13.21 2.06 -11.85
N GLY A 25 12.64 0.97 -11.31
CA GLY A 25 13.34 0.05 -10.41
C GLY A 25 13.26 0.44 -8.94
N ALA A 26 12.77 1.63 -8.59
CA ALA A 26 12.54 2.00 -7.20
C ALA A 26 11.35 1.25 -6.61
N SER A 27 11.42 0.98 -5.31
CA SER A 27 10.32 0.44 -4.53
C SER A 27 9.40 1.56 -4.03
N ILE A 28 8.10 1.29 -4.07
CA ILE A 28 7.06 2.17 -3.53
C ILE A 28 5.97 1.32 -2.88
N ALA A 29 5.60 1.65 -1.66
CA ALA A 29 4.53 0.97 -0.96
C ALA A 29 3.17 1.49 -1.46
N CYS A 30 2.34 0.58 -1.98
CA CYS A 30 0.99 0.85 -2.46
C CYS A 30 -0.01 0.21 -1.49
N SER A 31 -0.65 1.00 -0.63
CA SER A 31 -1.41 0.53 0.54
C SER A 31 -0.62 -0.51 1.36
N GLY A 32 0.66 -0.23 1.58
CA GLY A 32 1.58 -1.11 2.31
C GLY A 32 2.21 -2.22 1.48
N ILE A 33 1.77 -2.46 0.24
CA ILE A 33 2.35 -3.50 -0.63
C ILE A 33 3.60 -2.94 -1.31
N CYS A 34 4.79 -3.46 -1.00
CA CYS A 34 6.02 -3.05 -1.67
C CYS A 34 6.00 -3.52 -3.13
N LEU A 35 5.97 -2.58 -4.07
CA LEU A 35 5.97 -2.85 -5.50
C LEU A 35 7.06 -2.05 -6.21
N THR A 36 7.54 -2.59 -7.33
CA THR A 36 8.62 -1.98 -8.12
C THR A 36 8.04 -1.16 -9.26
N ILE A 37 8.50 0.08 -9.40
CA ILE A 37 8.15 0.96 -10.52
C ILE A 37 8.74 0.40 -11.82
N VAL A 38 7.89 0.07 -12.79
CA VAL A 38 8.29 -0.44 -14.11
C VAL A 38 8.16 0.59 -15.23
N GLU A 39 7.36 1.63 -15.02
CA GLU A 39 7.17 2.74 -15.95
C GLU A 39 6.72 3.98 -15.18
N ARG A 40 6.94 5.16 -15.75
CA ARG A 40 6.52 6.44 -15.17
C ARG A 40 6.25 7.46 -16.26
N GLY A 41 5.45 8.46 -15.93
CA GLY A 41 5.23 9.60 -16.81
C GLY A 41 4.61 10.79 -16.10
N SER A 42 4.59 11.90 -16.82
CA SER A 42 3.87 13.11 -16.40
C SER A 42 2.49 13.14 -17.08
N LYS A 43 1.49 13.67 -16.38
CA LYS A 43 0.20 14.08 -16.93
C LYS A 43 0.14 15.61 -17.00
N GLN A 44 -0.81 16.14 -17.76
CA GLN A 44 -1.10 17.57 -17.77
C GLN A 44 -1.55 18.02 -16.36
N ALA A 45 -1.11 19.20 -15.93
CA ALA A 45 -1.40 19.85 -14.64
C ALA A 45 -0.87 19.11 -13.39
N ASP A 46 0.45 19.20 -13.14
CA ASP A 46 1.15 18.83 -11.89
C ASP A 46 0.83 17.44 -11.29
N THR A 47 0.39 16.50 -12.13
CA THR A 47 0.14 15.13 -11.72
C THR A 47 1.09 14.19 -12.44
N SER A 48 1.72 13.31 -11.69
CA SER A 48 2.57 12.24 -12.24
C SER A 48 1.83 10.92 -12.17
N TRP A 49 2.37 9.91 -12.85
CA TRP A 49 1.93 8.55 -12.69
C TRP A 49 3.11 7.60 -12.76
N PHE A 50 2.93 6.42 -12.18
CA PHE A 50 3.84 5.29 -12.31
C PHE A 50 3.06 4.01 -12.54
N ALA A 51 3.71 3.04 -13.18
CA ALA A 51 3.19 1.70 -13.33
C ALA A 51 3.95 0.73 -12.43
N VAL A 52 3.22 -0.23 -11.88
CA VAL A 52 3.75 -1.39 -11.16
C VAL A 52 3.09 -2.65 -11.67
N GLU A 53 3.73 -3.78 -11.43
CA GLU A 53 3.19 -5.11 -11.73
C GLU A 53 3.09 -5.91 -10.44
N ALA A 54 1.89 -6.44 -10.17
CA ALA A 54 1.63 -7.31 -9.05
C ALA A 54 1.38 -8.73 -9.55
N TRP A 55 2.07 -9.68 -8.93
CA TRP A 55 2.05 -11.09 -9.31
C TRP A 55 1.23 -11.92 -8.33
N GLU A 56 1.19 -13.23 -8.56
CA GLU A 56 0.36 -14.20 -7.83
C GLU A 56 0.31 -13.98 -6.32
N GLU A 57 1.46 -13.85 -5.65
CA GLU A 57 1.50 -13.76 -4.19
C GLU A 57 0.85 -12.47 -3.66
N ALA A 58 1.17 -11.33 -4.28
CA ALA A 58 0.57 -10.04 -3.94
C ALA A 58 -0.94 -10.05 -4.21
N LEU A 59 -1.37 -10.64 -5.32
CA LEU A 59 -2.80 -10.78 -5.64
C LEU A 59 -3.51 -11.69 -4.64
N ARG A 60 -2.87 -12.76 -4.18
CA ARG A 60 -3.46 -13.74 -3.27
C ARG A 60 -3.55 -13.25 -1.83
N LEU A 61 -2.55 -12.50 -1.35
CA LEU A 61 -2.42 -12.11 0.05
C LEU A 61 -3.02 -10.74 0.39
N THR A 62 -3.29 -9.90 -0.61
CA THR A 62 -3.62 -8.48 -0.38
C THR A 62 -4.96 -8.09 -1.00
N ASN A 63 -5.43 -6.88 -0.68
CA ASN A 63 -6.68 -6.35 -1.24
C ASN A 63 -6.51 -5.83 -2.67
N LEU A 64 -5.29 -5.90 -3.24
CA LEU A 64 -4.98 -5.47 -4.61
C LEU A 64 -5.82 -6.22 -5.65
N ALA A 65 -6.17 -7.49 -5.40
CA ALA A 65 -7.04 -8.27 -6.28
C ALA A 65 -8.44 -7.65 -6.48
N GLN A 66 -8.87 -6.76 -5.58
CA GLN A 66 -10.15 -6.06 -5.63
C GLN A 66 -10.03 -4.63 -6.17
N TRP A 67 -8.81 -4.16 -6.47
CA TRP A 67 -8.61 -2.81 -6.95
C TRP A 67 -9.17 -2.66 -8.36
N THR A 68 -9.85 -1.54 -8.57
CA THR A 68 -10.42 -1.17 -9.85
C THR A 68 -10.00 0.25 -10.20
N LYS A 69 -10.30 0.69 -11.43
CA LYS A 69 -10.06 2.08 -11.80
C LYS A 69 -10.85 3.01 -10.87
N GLY A 70 -10.15 3.93 -10.22
CA GLY A 70 -10.73 4.89 -9.27
C GLY A 70 -10.54 4.52 -7.80
N THR A 71 -10.07 3.30 -7.49
CA THR A 71 -9.66 2.94 -6.13
C THR A 71 -8.57 3.90 -5.65
N SER A 72 -8.80 4.56 -4.51
CA SER A 72 -7.79 5.36 -3.81
C SER A 72 -6.95 4.46 -2.92
N ILE A 73 -5.65 4.68 -2.90
CA ILE A 73 -4.67 3.87 -2.16
C ILE A 73 -3.70 4.77 -1.41
N ASN A 74 -3.16 4.27 -0.30
CA ASN A 74 -2.07 4.97 0.40
C ASN A 74 -0.77 4.79 -0.39
N LEU A 75 0.11 5.78 -0.37
CA LEU A 75 1.41 5.70 -1.00
C LEU A 75 2.49 6.14 -0.01
N GLU A 76 3.58 5.36 0.03
CA GLU A 76 4.78 5.70 0.81
C GLU A 76 6.03 5.32 0.01
N ARG A 77 7.01 6.22 -0.04
CA ARG A 77 8.29 5.96 -0.71
C ARG A 77 9.21 5.17 0.20
N SER A 78 10.10 4.38 -0.39
CA SER A 78 11.18 3.75 0.39
C SER A 78 12.02 4.78 1.14
N LEU A 79 12.34 4.43 2.39
CA LEU A 79 13.20 5.20 3.27
C LEU A 79 14.59 5.40 2.67
N ARG A 80 15.12 6.61 2.71
CA ARG A 80 16.52 6.94 2.36
C ARG A 80 17.37 7.03 3.61
N LEU A 81 18.68 6.87 3.45
CA LEU A 81 19.61 7.10 4.55
C LEU A 81 19.48 8.53 5.06
N GLY A 82 19.18 8.69 6.34
CA GLY A 82 18.98 9.98 6.99
C GLY A 82 17.52 10.46 7.04
N ASP A 83 16.59 9.73 6.43
CA ASP A 83 15.15 10.01 6.60
C ASP A 83 14.71 9.67 8.05
N GLU A 84 13.73 10.43 8.54
CA GLU A 84 13.11 10.20 9.84
C GLU A 84 12.20 8.96 9.81
N VAL A 85 12.22 8.17 10.88
CA VAL A 85 11.28 7.07 11.10
C VAL A 85 10.26 7.51 12.17
N GLY A 86 9.14 8.08 11.72
CA GLY A 86 8.09 8.57 12.62
C GLY A 86 7.13 7.50 13.16
N GLY A 87 7.07 6.33 12.51
CA GLY A 87 6.29 5.17 12.93
C GLY A 87 7.17 4.01 13.41
N HIS A 88 6.98 2.83 12.82
CA HIS A 88 7.86 1.68 12.99
C HIS A 88 8.39 1.20 11.63
N PHE A 89 9.29 0.22 11.63
CA PHE A 89 9.81 -0.36 10.39
C PHE A 89 8.74 -1.18 9.68
N VAL A 90 8.35 -0.74 8.49
CA VAL A 90 7.41 -1.43 7.60
C VAL A 90 8.16 -1.88 6.34
N LEU A 91 8.24 -3.20 6.13
CA LEU A 91 8.96 -3.78 4.98
C LEU A 91 8.10 -3.80 3.69
N GLY A 92 6.78 -3.71 3.86
CA GLY A 92 5.81 -3.81 2.79
C GLY A 92 5.58 -5.22 2.23
N HIS A 93 5.97 -6.25 2.99
CA HIS A 93 5.61 -7.64 2.75
C HIS A 93 4.34 -7.97 3.55
N ILE A 94 3.20 -8.06 2.86
CA ILE A 94 1.91 -8.21 3.53
C ILE A 94 1.67 -9.67 3.93
N ASP A 95 1.42 -9.90 5.22
CA ASP A 95 1.11 -11.23 5.76
C ASP A 95 -0.29 -11.73 5.37
N GLY A 96 -1.25 -10.82 5.22
CA GLY A 96 -2.63 -11.13 4.85
C GLY A 96 -3.59 -9.97 5.06
N LEU A 97 -4.87 -10.31 5.10
CA LEU A 97 -5.97 -9.36 5.23
C LEU A 97 -6.57 -9.35 6.64
N ALA A 98 -7.03 -8.17 7.03
CA ALA A 98 -7.89 -7.93 8.19
C ALA A 98 -9.21 -7.32 7.71
N GLU A 99 -10.32 -7.73 8.29
CA GLU A 99 -11.66 -7.23 7.96
C GLU A 99 -12.08 -6.18 8.99
N ILE A 100 -12.58 -5.03 8.54
CA ILE A 100 -13.20 -4.04 9.44
C ILE A 100 -14.59 -4.56 9.79
N ILE A 101 -14.82 -4.91 11.06
CA ILE A 101 -16.09 -5.45 11.55
C ILE A 101 -16.96 -4.40 12.26
N ASP A 102 -16.36 -3.30 12.71
CA ASP A 102 -17.07 -2.18 13.33
C ASP A 102 -16.24 -0.89 13.22
N GLN A 103 -16.94 0.25 13.22
CA GLN A 103 -16.35 1.59 13.19
C GLN A 103 -17.15 2.51 14.12
N LYS A 104 -16.47 3.20 15.02
CA LYS A 104 -17.08 4.13 15.97
C LYS A 104 -16.43 5.50 15.90
N ASN A 105 -17.24 6.54 15.79
CA ASN A 105 -16.77 7.91 15.92
C ASN A 105 -16.46 8.22 17.39
N GLU A 106 -15.30 8.83 17.64
CA GLU A 106 -14.83 9.26 18.96
C GLU A 106 -14.39 10.73 18.86
N GLY A 107 -15.38 11.63 18.85
CA GLY A 107 -15.15 13.06 18.59
C GLY A 107 -14.69 13.27 17.15
N ASP A 108 -13.52 13.89 17.00
CA ASP A 108 -12.88 14.11 15.69
C ASP A 108 -12.09 12.87 15.21
N ALA A 109 -12.00 11.82 16.02
CA ALA A 109 -11.31 10.57 15.70
C ALA A 109 -12.29 9.44 15.34
N VAL A 110 -11.75 8.37 14.77
CA VAL A 110 -12.49 7.16 14.42
C VAL A 110 -11.75 5.94 14.98
N ARG A 111 -12.46 5.11 15.75
CA ARG A 111 -11.96 3.81 16.21
C ARG A 111 -12.45 2.71 15.28
N PHE A 112 -11.51 1.92 14.76
CA PHE A 112 -11.79 0.75 13.94
C PHE A 112 -11.63 -0.53 14.76
N PHE A 113 -12.54 -1.48 14.56
CA PHE A 113 -12.43 -2.84 15.08
C PHE A 113 -12.17 -3.77 13.90
N LEU A 114 -11.09 -4.55 14.00
CA LEU A 114 -10.67 -5.44 12.94
C LEU A 114 -10.72 -6.90 13.39
N GLN A 115 -11.23 -7.75 12.52
CA GLN A 115 -11.09 -9.20 12.61
C GLN A 115 -9.89 -9.66 11.81
N ILE A 116 -9.06 -10.48 12.43
CA ILE A 116 -7.84 -11.04 11.84
C ILE A 116 -7.89 -12.57 11.86
N PRO A 117 -7.20 -13.24 10.93
CA PRO A 117 -6.96 -14.67 11.03
C PRO A 117 -6.23 -15.06 12.31
N THR A 118 -6.66 -16.16 12.96
CA THR A 118 -6.10 -16.63 14.24
C THR A 118 -4.59 -16.85 14.20
N ARG A 119 -4.02 -17.20 13.05
CA ARG A 119 -2.57 -17.38 12.88
C ARG A 119 -1.74 -16.11 13.15
N PHE A 120 -2.35 -14.92 13.17
CA PHE A 120 -1.65 -13.66 13.43
C PHE A 120 -1.72 -13.21 14.88
N THR A 121 -2.55 -13.85 15.73
CA THR A 121 -2.83 -13.35 17.09
C THR A 121 -1.60 -13.34 17.98
N SER A 122 -0.65 -14.26 17.81
CA SER A 122 0.59 -14.31 18.57
C SER A 122 1.54 -13.13 18.31
N PHE A 123 1.35 -12.39 17.23
CA PHE A 123 2.20 -11.27 16.82
C PHE A 123 1.61 -9.90 17.18
N ILE A 124 0.37 -9.86 17.65
CA ILE A 124 -0.35 -8.61 17.91
C ILE A 124 -0.59 -8.49 19.41
N VAL A 125 0.01 -7.47 20.01
CA VAL A 125 -0.03 -7.21 21.45
C VAL A 125 -0.67 -5.87 21.75
N ASN A 126 -1.24 -5.73 22.94
CA ASN A 126 -1.78 -4.46 23.40
C ASN A 126 -0.68 -3.39 23.38
N LYS A 127 -0.97 -2.24 22.76
CA LYS A 127 -0.03 -1.12 22.57
C LYS A 127 1.21 -1.46 21.71
N GLY A 128 1.18 -2.57 20.97
CA GLY A 128 2.15 -2.84 19.91
C GLY A 128 1.85 -2.03 18.65
N SER A 129 2.76 -2.12 17.68
CA SER A 129 2.61 -1.51 16.35
C SER A 129 2.06 -2.53 15.34
N ILE A 130 1.36 -2.03 14.32
CA ILE A 130 0.87 -2.83 13.19
C ILE A 130 0.75 -1.92 11.97
N ALA A 131 1.07 -2.42 10.77
CA ALA A 131 0.85 -1.69 9.53
C ALA A 131 -0.50 -2.10 8.90
N LEU A 132 -1.45 -1.18 8.78
CA LEU A 132 -2.76 -1.40 8.14
C LEU A 132 -2.86 -0.54 6.88
N ASN A 133 -2.93 -1.18 5.70
CA ASN A 133 -2.84 -0.48 4.41
C ASN A 133 -1.64 0.49 4.31
N GLY A 134 -0.50 0.12 4.91
CA GLY A 134 0.72 0.94 4.96
C GLY A 134 0.75 2.02 6.04
N THR A 135 -0.34 2.22 6.79
CA THR A 135 -0.34 3.14 7.93
C THR A 135 0.20 2.43 9.16
N SER A 136 1.24 3.00 9.77
CA SER A 136 1.84 2.55 11.05
C SER A 136 0.92 2.75 12.25
#